data_AF-A0A7Y0EDZ7-F1
#
_entry.id   AF-A0A7Y0EDZ7-F1
#
_cell.length_a   1.000
_cell.length_b   1.000
_cell.length_c   1.000
_cell.angle_alpha   90.00
_cell.angle_beta   90.00
_cell.angle_gamma   90.00
#
_symmetry.space_group_name_H-M   'P 1'
#
loop_
_entity.id
_entity.type
_entity.pdbx_description
1 polymer ?
#
loop_
_entity_poly.entity_id
_entity_poly.type
_entity_poly.pdbx_seq_one_letter_code
_entity_poly.pdbx_strand_id
1 'polypeptide(L)' 'MIIIIMLIFIAIVSFDVPELLKVKKKAKVLAIYFVFTIINVWLSVLIVLDKAPLSPSIFIEKVVKFIF' A
#
# COMPACT_ATOMS: atom_id res chain seq x y z
N MET A 1 -4.12 -14.52 -8.73
CA MET A 1 -3.94 -13.80 -7.45
C MET A 1 -3.72 -12.30 -7.65
N ILE A 2 -2.72 -11.86 -8.44
CA ILE A 2 -2.45 -10.43 -8.70
C ILE A 2 -3.66 -9.69 -9.32
N ILE A 3 -4.35 -10.30 -10.29
CA ILE A 3 -5.55 -9.72 -10.93
C ILE A 3 -6.66 -9.47 -9.88
N ILE A 4 -6.82 -10.38 -8.92
CA ILE A 4 -7.82 -10.24 -7.84
C ILE A 4 -7.43 -9.06 -6.92
N ILE A 5 -6.15 -8.93 -6.57
CA ILE A 5 -5.64 -7.80 -5.78
C ILE A 5 -5.91 -6.47 -6.50
N MET A 6 -5.62 -6.40 -7.80
CA MET A 6 -5.89 -5.21 -8.61
C MET A 6 -7.38 -4.85 -8.61
N LEU A 7 -8.27 -5.83 -8.79
CA LEU A 7 -9.71 -5.61 -8.77
C LEU A 7 -10.21 -5.09 -7.41
N ILE A 8 -9.71 -5.64 -6.30
CA ILE A 8 -10.06 -5.18 -4.95
C ILE A 8 -9.63 -3.74 -4.73
N PHE A 9 -8.38 -3.39 -5.09
CA PHE A 9 -7.89 -2.02 -4.93
C PHE A 9 -8.62 -1.02 -5.83
N ILE A 10 -8.99 -1.42 -7.06
CA ILE A 10 -9.82 -0.59 -7.94
C ILE A 10 -11.19 -0.33 -7.30
N ALA A 11 -11.80 -1.36 -6.69
CA ALA A 11 -13.09 -1.19 -6.00
C ALA A 11 -12.98 -0.25 -4.79
N ILE A 12 -11.95 -0.40 -3.97
CA ILE A 12 -11.69 0.48 -2.81
C ILE A 12 -11.51 1.94 -3.26
N VAL A 13 -10.62 2.18 -4.23
CA VAL A 13 -10.39 3.54 -4.75
C VAL A 13 -11.67 4.12 -5.34
N SER A 14 -12.45 3.32 -6.07
CA SER A 14 -13.71 3.79 -6.66
C SER A 14 -14.76 4.17 -5.60
N PHE A 15 -14.77 3.47 -4.46
CA PHE A 15 -15.65 3.77 -3.34
C PHE A 15 -15.22 5.02 -2.56
N ASP A 16 -13.91 5.19 -2.35
CA ASP A 16 -13.36 6.28 -1.53
C ASP A 16 -13.26 7.62 -2.29
N VAL A 17 -13.01 7.59 -3.61
CA VAL A 17 -12.82 8.80 -4.44
C VAL A 17 -13.95 9.83 -4.29
N PRO A 18 -15.25 9.46 -4.37
CA PRO A 18 -16.35 10.40 -4.17
C PRO A 18 -16.30 11.15 -2.83
N GLU A 19 -15.82 10.49 -1.77
CA GLU A 19 -15.71 11.08 -0.44
C GLU A 19 -14.47 11.97 -0.33
N LEU A 20 -13.33 11.52 -0.86
CA LEU A 20 -12.09 12.29 -0.92
C LEU A 20 -12.23 13.60 -1.72
N LEU A 21 -13.11 13.61 -2.73
CA LEU A 21 -13.43 14.79 -3.52
C LEU A 21 -14.29 15.82 -2.76
N LYS A 22 -14.86 15.50 -1.60
CA LYS A 22 -15.64 16.45 -0.77
C LYS A 22 -14.78 17.25 0.21
N VAL A 23 -13.52 16.88 0.41
CA VAL A 23 -12.64 17.49 1.43
C VAL A 23 -12.18 18.90 1.02
N LYS A 24 -11.98 19.83 1.95
CA LYS A 24 -11.51 21.20 1.63
C LYS A 24 -10.13 21.24 0.96
N LYS A 25 -9.20 20.35 1.34
CA LYS A 25 -7.83 20.24 0.79
C LYS A 25 -7.68 19.04 -0.15
N LYS A 26 -8.59 18.93 -1.14
CA LYS A 26 -8.72 17.77 -2.06
C LYS A 26 -7.40 17.26 -2.61
N ALA A 27 -6.60 18.14 -3.23
CA ALA A 27 -5.38 17.75 -3.92
C ALA A 27 -4.32 17.12 -2.99
N LYS A 28 -4.10 17.70 -1.80
CA LYS A 28 -3.12 17.17 -0.85
C LYS A 28 -3.57 15.85 -0.25
N VAL A 29 -4.86 15.74 0.06
CA VAL A 29 -5.45 14.51 0.63
C VAL A 29 -5.45 13.38 -0.40
N LEU A 30 -5.86 13.66 -1.65
CA LEU A 30 -5.78 12.68 -2.75
C LEU A 30 -4.34 12.22 -2.99
N ALA A 31 -3.37 13.14 -3.03
CA ALA A 31 -1.98 12.79 -3.27
C ALA A 31 -1.45 11.83 -2.20
N ILE A 32 -1.70 12.13 -0.92
CA ILE A 32 -1.30 11.27 0.20
C ILE A 32 -2.01 9.91 0.10
N TYR A 33 -3.33 9.91 -0.12
CA TYR A 33 -4.11 8.69 -0.27
C TYR A 33 -3.55 7.79 -1.38
N PHE A 34 -3.35 8.33 -2.59
CA PHE A 34 -2.82 7.56 -3.70
C PHE A 34 -1.41 7.03 -3.44
N VAL A 35 -0.54 7.80 -2.77
CA VAL A 35 0.80 7.32 -2.39
C VAL A 35 0.70 6.10 -1.47
N PHE A 36 -0.11 6.17 -0.41
CA PHE A 36 -0.31 5.04 0.50
C PHE A 36 -0.97 3.84 -0.17
N THR A 37 -1.94 4.09 -1.06
CA THR A 37 -2.62 3.04 -1.81
C THR A 37 -1.65 2.33 -2.76
N ILE A 38 -0.81 3.06 -3.49
CA ILE A 38 0.20 2.47 -4.38
C ILE A 38 1.21 1.64 -3.59
N ILE A 39 1.70 2.12 -2.44
CA ILE A 39 2.61 1.37 -1.58
C ILE A 39 1.96 0.06 -1.12
N ASN A 40 0.68 0.10 -0.71
CA ASN A 40 -0.05 -1.09 -0.29
C ASN A 40 -0.27 -2.09 -1.42
N VAL A 41 -0.60 -1.63 -2.63
CA VAL A 41 -0.70 -2.50 -3.82
C VAL A 41 0.65 -3.16 -4.09
N TRP A 42 1.73 -2.37 -4.04
CA TRP A 42 3.08 -2.86 -4.29
C TRP A 42 3.51 -3.93 -3.30
N LEU A 43 3.27 -3.69 -2.00
CA LEU A 43 3.53 -4.67 -0.94
C LEU A 43 2.69 -5.94 -1.12
N SER A 44 1.40 -5.79 -1.44
CA SER A 44 0.50 -6.93 -1.67
C SER A 44 0.95 -7.79 -2.84
N VAL A 45 1.42 -7.17 -3.94
CA VAL A 45 1.99 -7.86 -5.10
C VAL A 45 3.29 -8.56 -4.74
N LEU A 46 4.19 -7.89 -4.00
CA LEU A 46 5.44 -8.50 -3.55
C LEU A 46 5.20 -9.73 -2.66
N ILE A 47 4.25 -9.64 -1.74
CA ILE A 47 3.85 -10.75 -0.86
C ILE A 47 3.40 -11.96 -1.69
N VAL A 48 2.54 -11.73 -2.68
CA VAL A 48 2.03 -12.79 -3.56
C VAL A 48 3.09 -13.43 -4.44
N LEU A 49 4.14 -12.69 -4.79
CA LEU A 49 5.22 -13.19 -5.62
C LEU A 49 6.27 -13.98 -4.83
N ASP A 50 6.04 -14.26 -3.55
CA ASP A 50 7.04 -14.77 -2.58
C ASP A 50 8.35 -13.94 -2.56
N LYS A 51 8.31 -12.75 -3.17
CA LYS A 51 9.27 -11.67 -3.01
C LYS A 51 8.82 -10.74 -1.90
N ALA A 52 8.02 -11.27 -0.97
CA ALA A 52 7.61 -10.56 0.22
C ALA A 52 8.88 -10.00 0.84
N PRO A 53 8.94 -8.71 1.18
CA PRO A 53 9.99 -8.27 2.08
C PRO A 53 9.94 -9.24 3.27
N LEU A 54 11.09 -9.84 3.59
CA LEU A 54 11.25 -10.65 4.79
C LEU A 54 10.44 -9.97 5.90
N SER A 55 9.58 -10.72 6.58
CA SER A 55 8.53 -10.17 7.46
C SER A 55 9.02 -8.92 8.20
N PRO A 56 8.16 -7.93 8.51
CA PRO A 56 8.60 -6.74 9.22
C PRO A 56 9.50 -7.07 10.43
N SER A 57 9.21 -8.17 11.14
CA SER A 57 10.05 -8.78 12.16
C SER A 57 11.44 -9.23 11.68
N ILE A 58 11.60 -9.94 10.56
CA ILE A 58 12.90 -10.32 9.99
C ILE A 58 13.65 -9.09 9.43
N PHE A 59 12.96 -8.10 8.85
CA PHE A 59 13.59 -6.86 8.44
C PHE A 59 14.12 -6.08 9.64
N ILE A 60 13.32 -5.95 10.71
CA ILE A 60 13.74 -5.37 11.99
C ILE A 60 14.90 -6.16 12.57
N GLU A 61 14.85 -7.50 12.58
CA GLU A 61 15.93 -8.35 13.06
C GLU A 61 17.24 -8.10 12.30
N LYS A 62 17.18 -7.99 10.96
CA LYS A 62 18.34 -7.68 10.12
C LYS A 62 18.92 -6.30 10.42
N VAL A 63 18.07 -5.30 10.62
CA VAL A 63 18.51 -3.94 10.97
C VAL A 63 19.15 -3.93 12.37
N VAL A 64 18.55 -4.63 13.33
CA VAL A 64 19.09 -4.73 14.70
C VAL A 64 20.45 -5.43 14.69
N LYS A 65 20.59 -6.58 14.03
CA LYS A 65 21.89 -7.29 13.87
C LYS A 65 22.95 -6.53 13.09
N PHE A 66 22.57 -5.53 12.31
CA PHE A 66 23.52 -4.70 11.59
C PHE A 66 24.06 -3.56 12.47
N ILE A 67 23.27 -3.11 13.45
CA ILE A 67 23.58 -1.99 14.33
C ILE A 67 24.24 -2.45 15.64
N PHE A 68 23.84 -3.62 16.16
CA PHE A 68 24.35 -4.27 17.37
C PHE A 68 25.06 -5.58 17.03
#